data_AF-A0A7Y2XFP2-F1
#
_entry.id   AF-A0A7Y2XFP2-F1
#
_cell.length_a   1.000
_cell.length_b   1.000
_cell.length_c   1.000
_cell.angle_alpha   90.00
_cell.angle_beta   90.00
_cell.angle_gamma   90.00
#
_symmetry.space_group_name_H-M   'P 1'
#
loop_
_entity.id
_entity.type
_entity.pdbx_description
1 polymer ?
#
loop_
_entity_poly.entity_id
_entity_poly.type
_entity_poly.pdbx_seq_one_letter_code
_entity_poly.pdbx_strand_id
1 'polypeptide(L)'
;MKGTEHEPARKAGETLEALFRHASARERPPAAVEETIREALHAEWRSATRRRKRRRTFAIAAAASLFIAVLAGVLLSTQPDVTGPRPTLATADRVMGTATVKALQADALSRVSPAANLAAGDTVFTRGRSWLALRWRNGASLRLDQNTRIRLGTDGSLELEYGQVYVDTDIAAGRGEELVIRTPAGAVRHLGTRYIAAVSGGNTTVRVRAGRVALGSSNHEAVAATGEQLSVEGAGTMSIDPIPIHGPLWAWAADIAPAWNSDGKTIEELLDWVHRETGLPV
;
A
#
# COMPACT_ATOMS: atom_id res chain seq x y z
N MET A 1 -46.05 27.53 -67.99
CA MET A 1 -46.44 26.87 -69.27
C MET A 1 -45.84 25.48 -69.31
N LYS A 2 -46.72 24.45 -69.43
CA LYS A 2 -46.52 23.01 -69.76
C LYS A 2 -45.48 22.21 -68.94
N GLY A 3 -45.77 21.12 -68.22
CA GLY A 3 -46.88 20.16 -68.22
C GLY A 3 -46.40 18.79 -68.71
N THR A 4 -46.59 17.70 -67.96
CA THR A 4 -46.92 16.32 -68.43
C THR A 4 -47.09 15.32 -67.27
N GLU A 5 -48.19 14.56 -67.33
CA GLU A 5 -48.61 13.43 -66.48
C GLU A 5 -47.98 12.08 -66.92
N HIS A 6 -47.94 11.07 -66.03
CA HIS A 6 -48.75 9.82 -66.07
C HIS A 6 -48.10 8.58 -65.39
N GLU A 7 -48.90 7.95 -64.53
CA GLU A 7 -48.89 6.55 -64.02
C GLU A 7 -49.56 5.63 -65.10
N PRO A 8 -49.38 4.28 -65.20
CA PRO A 8 -49.56 3.32 -64.09
C PRO A 8 -48.82 1.95 -64.06
N ALA A 9 -48.85 1.33 -62.86
CA ALA A 9 -48.42 -0.05 -62.53
C ALA A 9 -49.53 -1.13 -62.59
N ARG A 10 -49.24 -2.33 -63.14
CA ARG A 10 -49.84 -3.68 -62.84
C ARG A 10 -49.35 -4.74 -63.88
N LYS A 11 -48.50 -5.74 -63.51
CA LYS A 11 -48.35 -7.10 -64.19
C LYS A 11 -47.23 -8.09 -63.75
N ALA A 12 -46.58 -8.02 -62.57
CA ALA A 12 -45.39 -8.86 -62.28
C ALA A 12 -45.62 -10.21 -61.54
N GLY A 13 -46.80 -10.49 -60.97
CA GLY A 13 -46.98 -11.60 -60.01
C GLY A 13 -47.16 -13.02 -60.58
N GLU A 14 -47.69 -13.18 -61.80
CA GLU A 14 -48.15 -14.49 -62.30
C GLU A 14 -47.05 -15.37 -62.91
N THR A 15 -45.83 -14.85 -63.10
CA THR A 15 -44.78 -15.55 -63.85
C THR A 15 -43.92 -16.50 -63.00
N LEU A 16 -43.83 -16.29 -61.69
CA LEU A 16 -42.91 -17.04 -60.83
C LEU A 16 -43.37 -18.49 -60.57
N GLU A 17 -44.68 -18.70 -60.47
CA GLU A 17 -45.28 -20.00 -60.16
C GLU A 17 -45.18 -21.00 -61.33
N ALA A 18 -45.07 -20.49 -62.57
CA ALA A 18 -44.86 -21.31 -63.77
C ALA A 18 -43.43 -21.90 -63.84
N LEU A 19 -42.44 -21.23 -63.26
CA LEU A 19 -41.03 -21.65 -63.32
C LEU A 19 -40.71 -22.83 -62.40
N PHE A 20 -41.38 -22.96 -61.25
CA PHE A 20 -41.10 -24.05 -60.31
C PHE A 20 -41.67 -25.41 -60.73
N ARG A 21 -42.52 -25.46 -61.75
CA ARG A 21 -43.13 -26.72 -62.23
C ARG A 21 -42.16 -27.61 -63.03
N HIS A 22 -40.98 -27.09 -63.40
CA HIS A 22 -39.99 -27.79 -64.24
C HIS A 22 -38.78 -28.36 -63.47
N ALA A 23 -38.75 -28.30 -62.15
CA ALA A 23 -37.63 -28.85 -61.38
C ALA A 23 -37.88 -30.33 -61.02
N SER A 24 -37.33 -31.26 -61.82
CA SER A 24 -37.24 -32.69 -61.45
C SER A 24 -36.18 -32.91 -60.37
N ALA A 25 -36.37 -33.93 -59.52
CA ALA A 25 -35.56 -34.21 -58.34
C ALA A 25 -34.13 -34.68 -58.70
N ARG A 26 -33.11 -34.09 -58.06
CA ARG A 26 -31.69 -34.47 -58.23
C ARG A 26 -31.38 -35.82 -57.57
N GLU A 27 -30.62 -36.66 -58.27
CA GLU A 27 -29.97 -37.85 -57.67
C GLU A 27 -28.86 -37.46 -56.69
N ARG A 28 -28.73 -38.23 -55.60
CA ARG A 28 -27.71 -38.01 -54.57
C ARG A 28 -26.35 -38.57 -55.02
N PRO A 29 -25.24 -37.83 -54.83
CA PRO A 29 -23.89 -38.31 -55.11
C PRO A 29 -23.50 -39.54 -54.25
N PRO A 30 -22.58 -40.40 -54.72
CA PRO A 30 -22.08 -41.55 -53.96
C PRO A 30 -21.33 -41.16 -52.69
N ALA A 31 -21.53 -41.91 -51.61
CA ALA A 31 -21.04 -41.59 -50.25
C ALA A 31 -19.51 -41.38 -50.13
N ALA A 32 -18.71 -42.08 -50.93
CA ALA A 32 -17.25 -41.94 -50.90
C ALA A 32 -16.76 -40.54 -51.34
N VAL A 33 -17.49 -39.90 -52.25
CA VAL A 33 -17.19 -38.53 -52.70
C VAL A 33 -17.61 -37.52 -51.62
N GLU A 34 -18.69 -37.79 -50.89
CA GLU A 34 -19.18 -36.94 -49.81
C GLU A 34 -18.19 -36.86 -48.64
N GLU A 35 -17.56 -37.99 -48.29
CA GLU A 35 -16.59 -38.04 -47.19
C GLU A 35 -15.29 -37.30 -47.53
N THR A 36 -14.79 -37.51 -48.76
CA THR A 36 -13.58 -36.82 -49.25
C THR A 36 -13.78 -35.29 -49.28
N ILE A 37 -14.98 -34.85 -49.69
CA ILE A 37 -15.35 -33.43 -49.69
C ILE A 37 -15.48 -32.89 -48.26
N ARG A 38 -16.07 -33.66 -47.32
CA ARG A 38 -16.19 -33.24 -45.91
C ARG A 38 -14.84 -33.07 -45.24
N GLU A 39 -13.91 -34.00 -45.45
CA GLU A 39 -12.58 -33.94 -44.84
C GLU A 39 -11.78 -32.75 -45.37
N ALA A 40 -11.79 -32.51 -46.68
CA ALA A 40 -11.16 -31.35 -47.30
C ALA A 40 -11.77 -30.03 -46.78
N LEU A 41 -13.10 -29.97 -46.70
CA LEU A 41 -13.82 -28.80 -46.19
C LEU A 41 -13.50 -28.54 -44.70
N HIS A 42 -13.44 -29.58 -43.87
CA HIS A 42 -13.09 -29.46 -42.45
C HIS A 42 -11.65 -28.99 -42.24
N ALA A 43 -10.70 -29.49 -43.03
CA ALA A 43 -9.31 -29.06 -42.96
C ALA A 43 -9.16 -27.58 -43.36
N GLU A 44 -9.84 -27.17 -44.43
CA GLU A 44 -9.81 -25.79 -44.91
C GLU A 44 -10.51 -24.83 -43.93
N TRP A 45 -11.64 -25.24 -43.35
CA TRP A 45 -12.35 -24.47 -42.33
C TRP A 45 -11.54 -24.27 -41.03
N ARG A 46 -10.79 -25.29 -40.58
CA ARG A 46 -9.86 -25.14 -39.43
C ARG A 46 -8.69 -24.20 -39.75
N SER A 47 -8.23 -24.16 -41.00
CA SER A 47 -7.15 -23.26 -41.43
C SER A 47 -7.61 -21.79 -41.49
N ALA A 48 -8.84 -21.55 -41.97
CA ALA A 48 -9.44 -20.23 -42.09
C ALA A 48 -9.80 -19.61 -40.72
N THR A 49 -10.24 -20.44 -39.77
CA THR A 49 -10.64 -19.98 -38.42
C THR A 49 -9.45 -19.68 -37.51
N ARG A 50 -8.31 -20.39 -37.65
CA ARG A 50 -7.08 -20.13 -36.86
C ARG A 50 -6.41 -18.79 -37.18
N ARG A 51 -6.42 -18.33 -38.44
CA ARG A 51 -5.81 -17.05 -38.86
C ARG A 51 -6.54 -15.82 -38.32
N ARG A 52 -7.88 -15.87 -38.20
CA ARG A 52 -8.69 -14.76 -37.64
C ARG A 52 -8.53 -14.60 -36.13
N LYS A 53 -8.40 -15.70 -35.38
CA LYS A 53 -8.31 -15.66 -33.91
C LYS A 53 -6.98 -15.07 -33.41
N ARG A 54 -5.85 -15.40 -34.05
CA ARG A 54 -4.52 -14.86 -33.70
C ARG A 54 -4.37 -13.36 -33.96
N ARG A 55 -4.90 -12.84 -35.08
CA ARG A 55 -4.80 -11.40 -35.38
C ARG A 55 -5.64 -10.54 -34.42
N ARG A 56 -6.80 -11.05 -33.99
CA ARG A 56 -7.69 -10.36 -33.04
C ARG A 56 -7.12 -10.34 -31.62
N THR A 57 -6.47 -11.42 -31.16
CA THR A 57 -5.82 -11.45 -29.84
C THR A 57 -4.58 -10.54 -29.77
N PHE A 58 -3.79 -10.44 -30.84
CA PHE A 58 -2.64 -9.52 -30.90
C PHE A 58 -3.08 -8.04 -30.95
N ALA A 59 -4.14 -7.71 -31.70
CA ALA A 59 -4.66 -6.34 -31.75
C ALA A 59 -5.29 -5.89 -30.40
N ILE A 60 -5.98 -6.80 -29.70
CA ILE A 60 -6.55 -6.51 -28.37
C ILE A 60 -5.43 -6.35 -27.31
N ALA A 61 -4.38 -7.16 -27.38
CA ALA A 61 -3.24 -7.07 -26.46
C ALA A 61 -2.48 -5.73 -26.61
N ALA A 62 -2.25 -5.26 -27.85
CA ALA A 62 -1.57 -3.99 -28.09
C ALA A 62 -2.38 -2.76 -27.62
N ALA A 63 -3.71 -2.78 -27.77
CA ALA A 63 -4.58 -1.70 -27.30
C ALA A 63 -4.67 -1.64 -25.77
N ALA A 64 -4.68 -2.80 -25.09
CA ALA A 64 -4.67 -2.86 -23.63
C ALA A 64 -3.37 -2.29 -23.03
N SER A 65 -2.22 -2.52 -23.67
CA SER A 65 -0.94 -1.96 -23.22
C SER A 65 -0.88 -0.44 -23.31
N LEU A 66 -1.41 0.15 -24.39
CA LEU A 66 -1.52 1.60 -24.55
C LEU A 66 -2.49 2.20 -23.53
N PHE A 67 -3.62 1.54 -23.27
CA PHE A 67 -4.57 1.99 -22.27
C PHE A 67 -3.98 1.96 -20.85
N ILE A 68 -3.25 0.89 -20.49
CA ILE A 68 -2.56 0.80 -19.19
C ILE A 68 -1.46 1.86 -19.08
N ALA A 69 -0.67 2.10 -20.13
CA ALA A 69 0.39 3.11 -20.11
C ALA A 69 -0.17 4.54 -20.00
N VAL A 70 -1.26 4.85 -20.72
CA VAL A 70 -1.94 6.16 -20.63
C VAL A 70 -2.63 6.31 -19.28
N LEU A 71 -3.32 5.27 -18.78
CA LEU A 71 -3.96 5.31 -17.48
C LEU A 71 -2.95 5.43 -16.34
N ALA A 72 -1.81 4.71 -16.42
CA ALA A 72 -0.70 4.86 -15.49
C ALA A 72 -0.09 6.26 -15.57
N GLY A 73 0.12 6.78 -16.78
CA GLY A 73 0.62 8.15 -16.99
C GLY A 73 -0.33 9.22 -16.45
N VAL A 74 -1.64 9.05 -16.61
CA VAL A 74 -2.66 9.94 -16.05
C VAL A 74 -2.70 9.80 -14.52
N LEU A 75 -2.73 8.59 -13.95
CA LEU A 75 -2.72 8.36 -12.50
C LEU A 75 -1.45 8.87 -11.81
N LEU A 76 -0.29 8.77 -12.47
CA LEU A 76 0.98 9.32 -11.98
C LEU A 76 1.04 10.84 -12.13
N SER A 77 0.37 11.42 -13.13
CA SER A 77 0.32 12.86 -13.41
C SER A 77 -0.77 13.61 -12.61
N THR A 78 -1.84 12.93 -12.21
CA THR A 78 -2.93 13.52 -11.42
C THR A 78 -2.72 13.38 -9.92
N GLN A 79 -1.48 13.30 -9.43
CA GLN A 79 -1.26 13.56 -8.01
C GLN A 79 -1.60 15.03 -7.79
N PRO A 80 -2.63 15.36 -7.00
CA PRO A 80 -2.97 16.74 -6.74
C PRO A 80 -1.73 17.41 -6.14
N ASP A 81 -1.27 18.49 -6.78
CA ASP A 81 -0.34 19.42 -6.16
C ASP A 81 -1.02 19.90 -4.88
N VAL A 82 -0.65 19.31 -3.74
CA VAL A 82 -1.07 19.77 -2.43
C VAL A 82 -0.26 21.03 -2.13
N THR A 83 -0.56 22.11 -2.85
CA THR A 83 0.05 23.45 -2.70
C THR A 83 -0.56 24.20 -1.51
N GLY A 84 -0.84 23.48 -0.43
CA GLY A 84 -1.30 24.01 0.84
C GLY A 84 -0.24 23.80 1.92
N PRO A 85 -0.24 24.63 2.99
CA PRO A 85 0.63 24.40 4.14
C PRO A 85 0.35 23.00 4.71
N ARG A 86 1.37 22.13 4.67
CA ARG A 86 1.27 20.75 5.17
C ARG A 86 1.35 20.78 6.70
N PRO A 87 0.46 20.07 7.42
CA PRO A 87 0.54 20.04 8.87
C PRO A 87 1.87 19.42 9.32
N THR A 88 2.50 20.04 10.30
CA THR A 88 3.66 19.46 10.99
C THR A 88 3.16 18.30 11.85
N LEU A 89 3.70 17.10 11.63
CA LEU A 89 3.33 15.92 12.41
C LEU A 89 4.37 15.57 13.47
N ALA A 90 5.63 15.98 13.27
CA ALA A 90 6.69 15.71 14.22
C ALA A 90 7.75 16.82 14.23
N THR A 91 8.45 16.93 15.35
CA THR A 91 9.67 17.73 15.50
C THR A 91 10.83 16.82 15.86
N ALA A 92 12.01 17.07 15.30
CA ALA A 92 13.22 16.33 15.66
C ALA A 92 13.73 16.77 17.04
N ASP A 93 13.70 15.87 18.02
CA ASP A 93 14.21 16.12 19.38
C ASP A 93 15.73 15.91 19.43
N ARG A 94 16.22 14.81 18.85
CA ARG A 94 17.63 14.44 18.92
C ARG A 94 18.06 13.65 17.68
N VAL A 95 19.26 13.91 17.19
CA VAL A 95 19.88 13.18 16.07
C VAL A 95 21.23 12.63 16.52
N MET A 96 21.45 11.33 16.34
CA MET A 96 22.78 10.72 16.43
C MET A 96 23.16 10.17 15.06
N GLY A 97 24.38 10.44 14.59
CA GLY A 97 24.79 10.07 13.24
C GLY A 97 24.13 10.95 12.17
N THR A 98 23.59 10.35 11.10
CA THR A 98 22.98 11.08 9.98
C THR A 98 21.57 10.58 9.68
N ALA A 99 20.58 11.38 10.05
CA ALA A 99 19.20 11.24 9.58
C ALA A 99 18.94 12.16 8.38
N THR A 100 18.18 11.69 7.40
CA THR A 100 17.80 12.47 6.22
C THR A 100 16.29 12.45 6.01
N VAL A 101 15.76 13.50 5.41
CA VAL A 101 14.35 13.64 5.02
C VAL A 101 14.26 13.92 3.52
N LYS A 102 13.32 13.25 2.85
CA LYS A 102 12.79 13.63 1.55
C LYS A 102 11.47 14.33 1.78
N ALA A 103 11.43 15.65 1.57
CA ALA A 103 10.15 16.36 1.61
C ALA A 103 9.29 15.94 0.41
N LEU A 104 7.96 15.94 0.57
CA LEU A 104 7.02 15.47 -0.48
C LEU A 104 7.27 16.12 -1.85
N GLN A 105 7.55 17.42 -1.86
CA GLN A 105 7.77 18.25 -3.06
C GLN A 105 9.25 18.40 -3.44
N ALA A 106 10.16 17.72 -2.73
CA ALA A 106 11.59 17.84 -2.95
C ALA A 106 12.15 16.59 -3.62
N ASP A 107 12.95 16.78 -4.66
CA ASP A 107 13.67 15.68 -5.31
C ASP A 107 14.91 15.24 -4.53
N ALA A 108 15.50 16.14 -3.75
CA ALA A 108 16.72 15.90 -3.01
C ALA A 108 16.46 15.50 -1.54
N LEU A 109 17.36 14.65 -1.01
CA LEU A 109 17.44 14.36 0.41
C LEU A 109 18.15 15.50 1.14
N SER A 110 17.57 15.95 2.26
CA SER A 110 18.18 16.93 3.16
C SER A 110 18.49 16.28 4.50
N ARG A 111 19.51 16.78 5.23
CA ARG A 111 19.80 16.31 6.59
C ARG A 111 18.77 16.84 7.57
N VAL A 112 18.32 15.98 8.48
CA VAL A 112 17.47 16.38 9.60
C VAL A 112 18.37 17.00 10.66
N SER A 113 18.03 18.22 11.08
CA SER A 113 18.68 18.90 12.20
C SER A 113 17.79 18.83 13.44
N PRO A 114 18.35 18.96 14.66
CA PRO A 114 17.54 19.16 15.85
C PRO A 114 16.56 20.33 15.67
N ALA A 115 15.37 20.22 16.25
CA ALA A 115 14.24 21.14 16.12
C ALA A 115 13.65 21.27 14.70
N ALA A 116 14.07 20.47 13.72
CA ALA A 116 13.45 20.46 12.40
C ALA A 116 11.99 19.99 12.48
N ASN A 117 11.09 20.73 11.82
CA ASN A 117 9.70 20.34 11.62
C ASN A 117 9.60 19.34 10.47
N LEU A 118 8.87 18.25 10.69
CA LEU A 118 8.58 17.22 9.71
C LEU A 118 7.08 17.23 9.42
N ALA A 119 6.73 17.37 8.14
CA ALA A 119 5.37 17.57 7.69
C ALA A 119 4.76 16.31 7.08
N ALA A 120 3.43 16.28 7.04
CA ALA A 120 2.67 15.24 6.33
C ALA A 120 3.19 15.07 4.88
N GLY A 121 3.42 13.82 4.48
CA GLY A 121 4.01 13.43 3.19
C GLY A 121 5.53 13.30 3.19
N ASP A 122 6.24 13.78 4.21
CA ASP A 122 7.70 13.62 4.28
C ASP A 122 8.09 12.15 4.49
N THR A 123 9.22 11.76 3.90
CA THR A 123 9.84 10.44 4.14
C THR A 123 11.15 10.63 4.89
N VAL A 124 11.30 9.94 6.02
CA VAL A 124 12.47 10.06 6.89
C VAL A 124 13.27 8.76 6.87
N PHE A 125 14.60 8.91 6.87
CA PHE A 125 15.55 7.81 6.76
C PHE A 125 16.62 7.94 7.83
N THR A 126 16.91 6.84 8.51
CA THR A 126 18.14 6.62 9.25
C THR A 126 18.98 5.58 8.52
N ARG A 127 20.27 5.82 8.36
CA ARG A 127 21.22 4.83 7.80
C ARG A 127 21.89 4.04 8.92
N GLY A 128 22.86 3.19 8.59
CA GLY A 128 23.69 2.52 9.58
C GLY A 128 24.32 3.52 10.56
N ARG A 129 24.39 3.15 11.85
CA ARG A 129 24.93 4.00 12.92
C ARG A 129 24.26 5.39 13.02
N SER A 130 22.97 5.47 12.70
CA SER A 130 22.20 6.71 12.77
C SER A 130 20.88 6.47 13.48
N TRP A 131 20.49 7.38 14.36
CA TRP A 131 19.26 7.32 15.15
C TRP A 131 18.61 8.69 15.17
N LEU A 132 17.28 8.69 15.29
CA LEU A 132 16.50 9.92 15.33
C LEU A 132 15.40 9.79 16.39
N ALA A 133 15.41 10.68 17.37
CA ALA A 133 14.29 10.89 18.27
C ALA A 133 13.41 12.01 17.73
N LEU A 134 12.10 11.77 17.71
CA LEU A 134 11.07 12.68 17.28
C LEU A 134 10.06 12.88 18.40
N ARG A 135 9.59 14.11 18.56
CA ARG A 135 8.34 14.40 19.24
C ARG A 135 7.21 14.41 18.21
N TRP A 136 6.25 13.51 18.35
CA TRP A 136 5.03 13.53 17.55
C TRP A 136 4.11 14.66 18.02
N ARG A 137 3.24 15.16 17.14
CA ARG A 137 2.32 16.28 17.39
C ARG A 137 1.37 16.09 18.58
N ASN A 138 1.11 14.84 18.98
CA ASN A 138 0.29 14.51 20.16
C ASN A 138 1.12 14.34 21.44
N GLY A 139 2.42 14.66 21.40
CA GLY A 139 3.34 14.56 22.54
C GLY A 139 4.07 13.23 22.64
N ALA A 140 3.70 12.20 21.87
CA ALA A 140 4.39 10.90 21.88
C ALA A 140 5.88 11.04 21.48
N SER A 141 6.75 10.33 22.18
CA SER A 141 8.17 10.22 21.83
C SER A 141 8.38 9.02 20.92
N LEU A 142 8.88 9.26 19.71
CA LEU A 142 9.24 8.22 18.75
C LEU A 142 10.74 8.18 18.57
N ARG A 143 11.31 6.99 18.47
CA ARG A 143 12.75 6.82 18.24
C ARG A 143 12.95 5.84 17.11
N LEU A 144 13.59 6.30 16.05
CA LEU A 144 13.92 5.49 14.89
C LEU A 144 15.31 4.91 15.13
N ASP A 145 15.39 3.59 15.01
CA ASP A 145 16.68 2.89 15.01
C ASP A 145 17.41 3.12 13.70
N GLN A 146 18.65 2.66 13.59
CA GLN A 146 19.38 2.60 12.33
C GLN A 146 18.63 1.81 11.25
N ASN A 147 18.94 2.12 9.99
CA ASN A 147 18.33 1.46 8.82
C ASN A 147 16.79 1.45 8.88
N THR A 148 16.19 2.56 9.29
CA THR A 148 14.75 2.72 9.40
C THR A 148 14.25 3.74 8.39
N ARG A 149 13.14 3.40 7.73
CA ARG A 149 12.42 4.31 6.86
C ARG A 149 10.98 4.42 7.31
N ILE A 150 10.56 5.66 7.52
CA ILE A 150 9.17 5.99 7.81
C ILE A 150 8.65 7.00 6.80
N ARG A 151 7.35 6.97 6.55
CA ARG A 151 6.62 8.02 5.84
C ARG A 151 5.60 8.64 6.77
N LEU A 152 5.58 9.96 6.82
CA LEU A 152 4.57 10.73 7.52
C LEU A 152 3.32 10.72 6.63
N GLY A 153 2.28 10.01 7.04
CA GLY A 153 1.04 9.89 6.27
C GLY A 153 0.31 11.23 6.12
N THR A 154 -0.34 11.44 4.99
CA THR A 154 -1.21 12.62 4.79
C THR A 154 -2.47 12.58 5.65
N ASP A 155 -2.84 11.39 6.13
CA ASP A 155 -3.90 11.12 7.10
C ASP A 155 -3.46 11.31 8.57
N GLY A 156 -2.23 11.77 8.81
CA GLY A 156 -1.69 11.97 10.15
C GLY A 156 -1.16 10.69 10.81
N SER A 157 -1.08 9.57 10.08
CA SER A 157 -0.45 8.33 10.53
C SER A 157 1.07 8.33 10.32
N LEU A 158 1.76 7.37 10.93
CA LEU A 158 3.16 7.05 10.61
C LEU A 158 3.19 5.72 9.89
N GLU A 159 3.74 5.68 8.69
CA GLU A 159 3.94 4.42 7.98
C GLU A 159 5.37 3.93 8.20
N LEU A 160 5.52 2.73 8.75
CA LEU A 160 6.80 2.06 8.92
C LEU A 160 7.04 1.13 7.72
N GLU A 161 7.90 1.55 6.81
CA GLU A 161 8.19 0.77 5.60
C GLU A 161 9.20 -0.36 5.86
N TYR A 162 10.25 -0.06 6.64
CA TYR A 162 11.22 -1.03 7.14
C TYR A 162 12.02 -0.46 8.31
N GLY A 163 12.68 -1.34 9.06
CA GLY A 163 13.45 -1.00 10.25
C GLY A 163 12.60 -1.05 11.50
N GLN A 164 12.91 -0.22 12.51
CA GLN A 164 12.20 -0.28 13.79
C GLN A 164 12.05 1.08 14.46
N VAL A 165 10.90 1.24 15.12
CA VAL A 165 10.50 2.46 15.84
C VAL A 165 10.10 2.07 17.26
N TYR A 166 10.76 2.70 18.23
CA TYR A 166 10.32 2.69 19.63
C TYR A 166 9.32 3.82 19.82
N VAL A 167 8.26 3.52 20.56
CA VAL A 167 7.16 4.44 20.83
C VAL A 167 6.95 4.53 22.33
N ASP A 168 6.90 5.75 22.84
CA ASP A 168 6.50 6.06 24.20
C ASP A 168 5.41 7.13 24.17
N THR A 169 4.19 6.70 24.50
CA THR A 169 3.03 7.58 24.58
C THR A 169 2.77 7.88 26.05
N ASP A 170 3.04 9.11 26.47
CA ASP A 170 2.68 9.58 27.81
C ASP A 170 1.16 9.69 27.92
N ILE A 171 0.56 9.03 28.91
CA ILE A 171 -0.90 9.09 29.16
C ILE A 171 -1.31 10.50 29.62
N ALA A 172 -0.38 11.30 30.15
CA ALA A 172 -0.66 12.64 30.67
C ALA A 172 -1.00 13.68 29.57
N ALA A 173 -0.65 13.43 28.31
CA ALA A 173 -0.99 14.30 27.18
C ALA A 173 -2.38 13.92 26.63
N GLY A 174 -3.43 14.51 27.19
CA GLY A 174 -4.82 14.16 26.90
C GLY A 174 -5.26 14.25 25.43
N ARG A 175 -6.37 13.56 25.10
CA ARG A 175 -7.32 13.67 23.95
C ARG A 175 -6.79 14.11 22.56
N GLY A 176 -5.50 14.03 22.27
CA GLY A 176 -4.97 14.21 20.92
C GLY A 176 -5.41 13.08 19.99
N GLU A 177 -5.31 13.31 18.67
CA GLU A 177 -5.50 12.23 17.68
C GLU A 177 -4.56 11.05 18.01
N GLU A 178 -5.11 9.84 18.03
CA GLU A 178 -4.37 8.60 18.31
C GLU A 178 -3.26 8.45 17.27
N LEU A 179 -2.01 8.28 17.72
CA LEU A 179 -0.91 7.92 16.82
C LEU A 179 -1.14 6.50 16.28
N VAL A 180 -1.41 6.38 14.98
CA VAL A 180 -1.52 5.09 14.31
C VAL A 180 -0.23 4.81 13.53
N ILE A 181 0.39 3.66 13.79
CA ILE A 181 1.54 3.20 13.00
C ILE A 181 1.06 2.17 11.97
N ARG A 182 1.18 2.46 10.68
CA ARG A 182 0.84 1.54 9.60
C ARG A 182 2.05 0.66 9.26
N THR A 183 1.82 -0.64 9.20
CA THR A 183 2.81 -1.66 8.83
C THR A 183 2.22 -2.57 7.75
N PRO A 184 3.02 -3.42 7.08
CA PRO A 184 2.49 -4.41 6.14
C PRO A 184 1.45 -5.35 6.76
N ALA A 185 1.53 -5.66 8.05
CA ALA A 185 0.57 -6.52 8.75
C ALA A 185 -0.70 -5.80 9.22
N GLY A 186 -0.78 -4.47 9.08
CA GLY A 186 -1.92 -3.67 9.51
C GLY A 186 -1.53 -2.48 10.39
N ALA A 187 -2.54 -1.88 11.02
CA ALA A 187 -2.37 -0.75 11.91
C ALA A 187 -1.98 -1.23 13.31
N VAL A 188 -0.96 -0.59 13.88
CA VAL A 188 -0.55 -0.71 15.27
C VAL A 188 -1.18 0.44 16.05
N ARG A 189 -1.99 0.07 17.04
CA ARG A 189 -2.74 0.98 17.91
C ARG A 189 -2.35 0.77 19.36
N HIS A 190 -2.20 1.87 20.09
CA HIS A 190 -1.64 1.85 21.43
C HIS A 190 -2.65 2.37 22.45
N LEU A 191 -2.69 1.69 23.59
CA LEU A 191 -3.48 2.10 24.74
C LEU A 191 -2.55 2.61 25.85
N GLY A 192 -1.88 3.75 25.62
CA GLY A 192 -0.96 4.36 26.58
C GLY A 192 0.24 3.47 26.92
N THR A 193 1.16 3.30 25.96
CA THR A 193 2.14 2.20 26.01
C THR A 193 3.56 2.60 25.66
N ARG A 194 4.50 1.71 26.04
CA ARG A 194 5.88 1.69 25.56
C ARG A 194 6.13 0.40 24.78
N TYR A 195 6.54 0.51 23.53
CA TYR A 195 6.72 -0.65 22.64
C TYR A 195 7.71 -0.37 21.50
N ILE A 196 8.16 -1.43 20.83
CA ILE A 196 8.87 -1.36 19.54
C ILE A 196 7.96 -1.97 18.47
N ALA A 197 7.73 -1.24 17.38
CA ALA A 197 7.23 -1.78 16.13
C ALA A 197 8.39 -1.94 15.15
N ALA A 198 8.49 -3.08 14.49
CA ALA A 198 9.55 -3.35 13.52
C ALA A 198 9.00 -4.06 12.27
N VAL A 199 9.54 -3.68 11.11
CA VAL A 199 9.22 -4.27 9.81
C VAL A 199 10.50 -4.74 9.13
N SER A 200 10.55 -6.03 8.77
CA SER A 200 11.68 -6.63 8.06
C SER A 200 11.22 -7.78 7.18
N GLY A 201 11.61 -7.78 5.90
CA GLY A 201 11.26 -8.86 4.96
C GLY A 201 9.76 -9.08 4.78
N GLY A 202 8.94 -8.04 4.96
CA GLY A 202 7.47 -8.13 4.94
C GLY A 202 6.83 -8.61 6.25
N ASN A 203 7.64 -9.03 7.23
CA ASN A 203 7.17 -9.40 8.55
C ASN A 203 7.04 -8.18 9.44
N THR A 204 6.01 -8.17 10.28
CA THR A 204 5.81 -7.14 11.31
C THR A 204 5.98 -7.76 12.68
N THR A 205 6.73 -7.11 13.56
CA THR A 205 6.82 -7.49 14.96
C THR A 205 6.49 -6.30 15.86
N VAL A 206 5.73 -6.56 16.92
CA VAL A 206 5.39 -5.59 17.96
C VAL A 206 5.85 -6.17 19.29
N ARG A 207 6.75 -5.48 19.98
CA ARG A 207 7.31 -5.88 21.27
C ARG A 207 6.84 -4.91 22.32
N VAL A 208 6.15 -5.36 23.36
CA VAL A 208 5.51 -4.47 24.33
C VAL A 208 6.30 -4.47 25.63
N ARG A 209 6.81 -3.29 25.98
CA ARG A 209 7.54 -3.06 27.22
C ARG A 209 6.61 -2.78 28.39
N ALA A 210 5.57 -2.00 28.14
CA ALA A 210 4.57 -1.60 29.12
C ALA A 210 3.24 -1.27 28.43
N GLY A 211 2.14 -1.69 29.05
CA GLY A 211 0.78 -1.50 28.56
C GLY A 211 0.31 -2.61 27.61
N ARG A 212 -0.54 -2.24 26.65
CA ARG A 212 -1.12 -3.14 25.62
C ARG A 212 -1.14 -2.50 24.23
N VAL A 213 -0.73 -3.26 23.24
CA VAL A 213 -0.69 -2.83 21.85
C VAL A 213 -1.52 -3.77 21.01
N ALA A 214 -2.32 -3.20 20.13
CA ALA A 214 -3.11 -3.94 19.18
C ALA A 214 -2.51 -3.82 17.77
N LEU A 215 -2.54 -4.91 17.00
CA LEU A 215 -2.09 -4.97 15.62
C LEU A 215 -3.16 -5.63 14.75
N GLY A 216 -3.52 -4.97 13.66
CA GLY A 216 -4.37 -5.55 12.63
C GLY A 216 -5.32 -4.53 12.01
N SER A 217 -6.53 -4.99 11.73
CA SER A 217 -7.64 -4.16 11.25
C SER A 217 -8.81 -4.22 12.24
N SER A 218 -9.79 -3.33 12.09
CA SER A 218 -10.97 -3.31 12.99
C SER A 218 -11.71 -4.64 13.10
N ASN A 219 -11.57 -5.52 12.11
CA ASN A 219 -12.31 -6.78 12.05
C ASN A 219 -11.45 -7.99 12.46
N HIS A 220 -10.12 -7.84 12.50
CA HIS A 220 -9.16 -8.88 12.88
C HIS A 220 -7.97 -8.19 13.55
N GLU A 221 -7.98 -8.20 14.89
CA GLU A 221 -7.00 -7.51 15.73
C GLU A 221 -6.39 -8.51 16.72
N ALA A 222 -5.07 -8.55 16.80
CA ALA A 222 -4.34 -9.29 17.81
C ALA A 222 -3.76 -8.30 18.83
N VAL A 223 -3.79 -8.67 20.11
CA VAL A 223 -3.36 -7.81 21.21
C VAL A 223 -2.16 -8.45 21.91
N ALA A 224 -1.08 -7.68 22.04
CA ALA A 224 0.08 -8.02 22.86
C ALA A 224 0.06 -7.18 24.15
N ALA A 225 0.38 -7.82 25.27
CA ALA A 225 0.53 -7.23 26.58
C ALA A 225 2.00 -7.06 26.95
N THR A 226 2.24 -6.45 28.11
CA THR A 226 3.58 -6.23 28.65
C THR A 226 4.38 -7.52 28.74
N GLY A 227 5.61 -7.50 28.21
CA GLY A 227 6.47 -8.69 28.18
C GLY A 227 6.15 -9.65 27.04
N GLU A 228 5.35 -9.23 26.05
CA GLU A 228 5.01 -10.05 24.89
C GLU A 228 5.53 -9.43 23.59
N GLN A 229 5.89 -10.32 22.66
CA GLN A 229 6.14 -10.02 21.25
C GLN A 229 5.03 -10.64 20.42
N LEU A 230 4.29 -9.83 19.68
CA LEU A 230 3.42 -10.27 18.60
C LEU A 230 4.19 -10.22 17.29
N SER A 231 4.24 -11.35 16.58
CA SER A 231 4.87 -11.48 15.27
C SER A 231 3.82 -11.83 14.23
N VAL A 232 3.84 -11.16 13.08
CA VAL A 232 3.00 -11.48 11.93
C VAL A 232 3.90 -11.70 10.73
N GLU A 233 3.90 -12.94 10.24
CA GLU A 233 4.68 -13.36 9.09
C GLU A 233 3.83 -13.33 7.82
N GLY A 234 4.35 -12.70 6.76
CA GLY A 234 3.78 -12.70 5.41
C GLY A 234 2.23 -12.69 5.36
N ALA A 235 1.65 -13.79 4.88
CA ALA A 235 0.21 -13.95 4.62
C ALA A 235 -0.69 -14.11 5.87
N GLY A 236 -0.19 -13.75 7.06
CA GLY A 236 -1.03 -13.57 8.25
C GLY A 236 -0.85 -14.62 9.34
N THR A 237 0.21 -15.43 9.33
CA THR A 237 0.51 -16.31 10.48
C THR A 237 0.94 -15.43 11.66
N MET A 238 0.24 -15.55 12.78
CA MET A 238 0.48 -14.76 13.99
C MET A 238 1.04 -15.65 15.10
N SER A 239 2.07 -15.17 15.82
CA SER A 239 2.56 -15.77 17.06
C SER A 239 2.68 -14.72 18.16
N ILE A 240 2.52 -15.16 19.41
CA ILE A 240 2.79 -14.34 20.59
C ILE A 240 3.79 -15.09 21.45
N ASP A 241 4.94 -14.47 21.70
CA ASP A 241 6.05 -15.06 22.44
C ASP A 241 6.47 -14.16 23.62
N PRO A 242 6.87 -14.71 24.77
CA PRO A 242 7.35 -13.92 25.89
C PRO A 242 8.72 -13.30 25.60
N ILE A 243 8.94 -12.06 26.06
CA ILE A 243 10.19 -11.31 25.92
C ILE A 243 10.57 -10.56 27.20
N PRO A 244 11.87 -10.30 27.45
CA PRO A 244 12.29 -9.38 28.50
C PRO A 244 11.82 -7.94 28.24
N ILE A 245 11.43 -7.22 29.29
CA ILE A 245 11.01 -5.79 29.23
C ILE A 245 12.16 -4.78 29.42
N HIS A 246 13.38 -5.29 29.60
CA HIS A 246 14.61 -4.52 29.74
C HIS A 246 15.78 -5.29 29.11
N GLY A 247 16.95 -4.65 28.99
CA GLY A 247 18.15 -5.27 28.45
C GLY A 247 18.41 -4.96 26.96
N PRO A 248 19.24 -5.77 26.27
CA PRO A 248 19.82 -5.42 24.96
C PRO A 248 18.80 -5.09 23.87
N LEU A 249 17.62 -5.73 23.91
CA LEU A 249 16.52 -5.47 22.98
C LEU A 249 16.07 -4.00 22.98
N TRP A 250 16.16 -3.34 24.14
CA TRP A 250 15.66 -1.99 24.39
C TRP A 250 16.78 -0.94 24.50
N ALA A 251 18.04 -1.37 24.55
CA ALA A 251 19.17 -0.51 24.88
C ALA A 251 19.32 0.69 23.93
N TRP A 252 19.22 0.44 22.62
CA TRP A 252 19.34 1.49 21.61
C TRP A 252 18.29 2.60 21.78
N ALA A 253 17.08 2.24 22.25
CA ALA A 253 16.01 3.19 22.46
C ALA A 253 16.35 4.10 23.65
N ALA A 254 16.95 3.56 24.71
CA ALA A 254 17.43 4.34 25.86
C ALA A 254 18.60 5.26 25.45
N ASP A 255 19.51 4.80 24.60
CA ASP A 255 20.68 5.60 24.16
C ASP A 255 20.27 6.89 23.44
N ILE A 256 19.25 6.82 22.57
CA ILE A 256 18.70 7.96 21.84
C ILE A 256 17.53 8.65 22.58
N ALA A 257 17.30 8.34 23.86
CA ALA A 257 16.26 9.01 24.63
C ALA A 257 16.44 10.55 24.62
N PRO A 258 15.35 11.33 24.74
CA PRO A 258 15.43 12.77 24.97
C PRO A 258 16.34 13.06 26.18
N ALA A 259 17.07 14.17 26.13
CA ALA A 259 17.92 14.56 27.24
C ALA A 259 17.07 14.83 28.49
N TRP A 260 17.51 14.32 29.64
CA TRP A 260 16.95 14.69 30.92
C TRP A 260 17.24 16.16 31.20
N ASN A 261 16.20 16.93 31.50
CA ASN A 261 16.33 18.30 32.00
C ASN A 261 16.25 18.26 33.53
N SER A 262 17.36 18.57 34.20
CA SER A 262 17.43 18.59 35.67
C SER A 262 16.80 19.83 36.30
N ASP A 263 16.56 20.90 35.53
CA ASP A 263 16.16 22.18 36.09
C ASP A 263 14.78 22.11 36.76
N GLY A 264 14.77 22.32 38.07
CA GLY A 264 13.54 22.27 38.89
C GLY A 264 12.95 20.87 39.07
N LYS A 265 13.70 19.81 38.74
CA LYS A 265 13.25 18.42 38.85
C LYS A 265 13.75 17.71 40.11
N THR A 266 12.92 16.86 40.70
CA THR A 266 13.26 16.08 41.89
C THR A 266 14.03 14.80 41.55
N ILE A 267 14.63 14.17 42.57
CA ILE A 267 15.22 12.83 42.43
C ILE A 267 14.15 11.81 42.07
N GLU A 268 12.94 11.92 42.62
CA GLU A 268 11.82 11.04 42.30
C GLU A 268 11.47 11.13 40.81
N GLU A 269 11.39 12.33 40.24
CA GLU A 269 11.16 12.50 38.80
C GLU A 269 12.31 11.95 37.95
N LEU A 270 13.56 12.02 38.45
CA LEU A 270 14.71 11.38 37.79
C LEU A 270 14.59 9.85 37.82
N LEU A 271 14.22 9.26 38.96
CA LEU A 271 14.05 7.81 39.10
C LEU A 271 12.88 7.33 38.22
N ASP A 272 11.78 8.07 38.17
CA ASP A 272 10.67 7.81 37.26
C ASP A 272 11.11 7.88 35.78
N TRP A 273 11.92 8.87 35.43
CA TRP A 273 12.49 8.97 34.08
C TRP A 273 13.41 7.78 33.78
N VAL A 274 14.31 7.41 34.69
CA VAL A 274 15.19 6.23 34.52
C VAL A 274 14.36 4.95 34.41
N HIS A 275 13.34 4.76 35.24
CA HIS A 275 12.39 3.65 35.13
C HIS A 275 11.74 3.61 33.75
N ARG A 276 11.30 4.79 33.29
CA ARG A 276 10.59 4.94 32.03
C ARG A 276 11.45 4.55 30.83
N GLU A 277 12.70 5.02 30.84
CA GLU A 277 13.66 4.83 29.75
C GLU A 277 14.33 3.45 29.75
N THR A 278 14.62 2.88 30.93
CA THR A 278 15.38 1.64 31.09
C THR A 278 14.53 0.42 31.44
N GLY A 279 13.30 0.61 31.91
CA GLY A 279 12.41 -0.47 32.33
C GLY A 279 12.94 -1.24 33.55
N LEU A 280 14.01 -0.73 34.18
CA LEU A 280 14.56 -1.30 35.40
C LEU A 280 13.66 -0.94 36.58
N PRO A 281 13.47 -1.85 37.56
CA PRO A 281 12.86 -1.48 38.83
C PRO A 281 13.74 -0.44 39.52
N VAL A 282 13.11 0.52 40.19
CA VAL A 282 13.78 1.63 40.88
C VAL A 282 13.33 1.67 42.33
#